data_AF-A0A916HCD5-F1
#
_entry.id   AF-A0A916HCD5-F1
#
_cell.length_a   1.000
_cell.length_b   1.000
_cell.length_c   1.000
_cell.angle_alpha   90.00
_cell.angle_beta   90.00
_cell.angle_gamma   90.00
#
_symmetry.space_group_name_H-M   'P 1'
#
loop_
_entity.id
_entity.type
_entity.pdbx_description
1 polymer ?
#
loop_
_entity_poly.entity_id
_entity_poly.type
_entity_poly.pdbx_seq_one_letter_code
_entity_poly.pdbx_strand_id
1 'polypeptide(L)'
;MQFRDKTLAPIWDKVERGERLTLDDGLTLYRTQDIIGLGRMAHAVQRRWSGDAVYFVLNQKIEHTNVCVLSCKFCDFAVKKGAPGAYEMTSQDILARLTPEIKEVHITGGMPADWPWERYLDIVQTIHRHLPD
;
A
#
# COMPACT_ATOMS: atom_id res chain seq x y z
N MET A 1 -6.29 10.87 -29.88
CA MET A 1 -5.51 11.71 -28.93
C MET A 1 -4.21 12.15 -29.61
N GLN A 2 -3.69 13.36 -29.38
CA GLN A 2 -2.39 13.78 -29.95
C GLN A 2 -1.29 13.65 -28.89
N PHE A 3 -0.21 12.94 -29.24
CA PHE A 3 0.96 12.72 -28.39
C PHE A 3 2.20 13.43 -28.96
N ARG A 4 3.02 13.98 -28.07
CA ARG A 4 4.36 14.47 -28.36
C ARG A 4 5.29 13.29 -28.64
N ASP A 5 5.20 12.25 -27.82
CA ASP A 5 5.87 10.98 -28.06
C ASP A 5 5.00 10.08 -28.95
N LYS A 6 5.42 9.88 -30.20
CA LYS A 6 4.66 9.10 -31.19
C LYS A 6 4.58 7.62 -30.85
N THR A 7 5.48 7.11 -30.00
CA THR A 7 5.46 5.71 -29.57
C THR A 7 4.26 5.39 -28.67
N LEU A 8 3.61 6.41 -28.09
CA LEU A 8 2.40 6.24 -27.28
C LEU A 8 1.15 5.92 -28.11
N ALA A 9 1.09 6.31 -29.38
CA ALA A 9 -0.12 6.15 -30.19
C ALA A 9 -0.53 4.67 -30.39
N PRO A 10 0.38 3.75 -30.78
CA PRO A 10 0.03 2.33 -30.89
C PRO A 10 -0.40 1.70 -29.57
N ILE A 11 0.16 2.17 -28.44
CA ILE A 11 -0.22 1.69 -27.10
C ILE A 11 -1.61 2.20 -26.72
N TRP A 12 -1.90 3.46 -27.05
CA TRP A 12 -3.22 4.04 -26.85
C TRP A 12 -4.30 3.27 -27.61
N ASP A 13 -4.04 2.85 -28.85
CA ASP A 13 -4.99 2.05 -29.63
C ASP A 13 -5.32 0.72 -28.93
N LYS A 14 -4.32 0.05 -28.32
CA LYS A 14 -4.54 -1.16 -27.49
C LYS A 14 -5.40 -0.85 -26.26
N VAL A 15 -5.11 0.26 -25.57
CA VAL A 15 -5.86 0.71 -24.40
C VAL A 15 -7.31 1.03 -24.76
N GLU A 16 -7.59 1.64 -25.91
CA GLU A 16 -8.95 1.90 -26.39
C GLU A 16 -9.73 0.61 -26.68
N ARG A 17 -9.06 -0.43 -27.17
CA ARG A 17 -9.65 -1.75 -27.39
C ARG A 17 -9.75 -2.60 -26.12
N GLY A 18 -9.27 -2.11 -24.98
CA GLY A 18 -9.27 -2.86 -23.71
C GLY A 18 -8.31 -4.06 -23.71
N GLU A 19 -7.30 -4.03 -24.58
CA GLU A 19 -6.31 -5.10 -24.69
C GLU A 19 -5.29 -5.06 -23.55
N ARG A 20 -4.82 -6.23 -23.13
CA ARG A 20 -3.73 -6.33 -22.16
C ARG A 20 -2.43 -5.84 -22.77
N LEU A 21 -1.80 -4.88 -22.11
CA LEU A 21 -0.49 -4.38 -22.50
C LEU A 21 0.61 -5.42 -22.24
N THR A 22 1.60 -5.44 -23.12
CA THR A 22 2.78 -6.29 -23.03
C THR A 22 3.88 -5.65 -22.17
N LEU A 23 4.95 -6.40 -21.87
CA LEU A 23 6.13 -5.86 -21.20
C LEU A 23 6.77 -4.71 -21.99
N ASP A 24 6.88 -4.84 -23.31
CA ASP A 24 7.50 -3.82 -24.17
C ASP A 24 6.66 -2.54 -24.24
N ASP A 25 5.33 -2.67 -24.23
CA ASP A 25 4.44 -1.52 -24.08
C ASP A 25 4.71 -0.81 -22.75
N GLY A 26 4.83 -1.56 -21.65
CA GLY A 26 5.17 -1.02 -20.33
C GLY A 26 6.52 -0.31 -20.28
N LEU A 27 7.56 -0.90 -20.89
CA LEU A 27 8.89 -0.27 -20.98
C LEU A 27 8.87 1.01 -21.82
N THR A 28 8.05 1.06 -22.86
CA THR A 28 7.85 2.26 -23.68
C THR A 28 7.18 3.37 -22.85
N LEU A 29 6.10 3.03 -22.12
CA LEU A 29 5.41 3.95 -21.21
C LEU A 29 6.35 4.46 -20.11
N TYR A 30 7.20 3.60 -19.55
CA TYR A 30 8.15 3.96 -18.51
C TYR A 30 9.23 4.95 -19.00
N ARG A 31 9.65 4.83 -20.27
CA ARG A 31 10.74 5.64 -20.84
C ARG A 31 10.27 6.96 -21.44
N THR A 32 8.98 7.14 -21.68
CA THR A 32 8.47 8.36 -22.32
C THR A 32 8.70 9.60 -21.47
N GLN A 33 9.02 10.72 -22.11
CA GLN A 33 9.03 12.04 -21.48
C GLN A 33 7.72 12.81 -21.71
N ASP A 34 6.77 12.24 -22.46
CA ASP A 34 5.45 12.84 -22.68
C ASP A 34 4.52 12.50 -21.51
N ILE A 35 4.85 13.04 -20.33
CA ILE A 35 4.10 12.80 -19.08
C ILE A 35 2.64 13.27 -19.21
N ILE A 36 2.39 14.35 -19.96
CA ILE A 36 1.02 14.84 -20.19
C ILE A 36 0.24 13.86 -21.07
N GLY A 37 0.86 13.35 -22.14
CA GLY A 37 0.29 12.29 -22.96
C GLY A 37 -0.04 11.03 -22.15
N LEU A 38 0.93 10.53 -21.39
CA LEU A 38 0.78 9.37 -20.52
C LEU A 38 -0.32 9.56 -19.46
N GLY A 39 -0.34 10.73 -18.81
CA GLY A 39 -1.34 11.08 -17.81
C GLY A 39 -2.75 11.12 -18.39
N ARG A 40 -2.93 11.61 -19.63
CA ARG A 40 -4.23 11.58 -20.32
C ARG A 40 -4.69 10.16 -20.63
N MET A 41 -3.78 9.28 -21.04
CA MET A 41 -4.09 7.86 -21.24
C MET A 41 -4.55 7.21 -19.93
N ALA A 42 -3.78 7.41 -18.85
CA ALA A 42 -4.10 6.89 -17.54
C ALA A 42 -5.44 7.43 -17.00
N HIS A 43 -5.69 8.73 -17.14
CA HIS A 43 -6.95 9.35 -16.73
C HIS A 43 -8.14 8.80 -17.50
N ALA A 44 -8.01 8.60 -18.81
CA ALA A 44 -9.09 8.01 -19.62
C ALA A 44 -9.41 6.59 -19.17
N VAL A 45 -8.42 5.78 -18.78
CA VAL A 45 -8.65 4.45 -18.20
C VAL A 45 -9.32 4.57 -16.83
N GLN A 46 -8.79 5.41 -15.92
CA GLN A 46 -9.36 5.62 -14.59
C GLN A 46 -10.84 6.04 -14.65
N ARG A 47 -11.21 6.95 -15.56
CA ARG A 47 -12.60 7.38 -15.74
C ARG A 47 -13.53 6.24 -16.18
N ARG A 48 -13.05 5.23 -16.91
CA ARG A 48 -13.87 4.05 -17.27
C ARG A 48 -14.20 3.20 -16.05
N TRP A 49 -13.32 3.20 -15.04
CA TRP A 49 -13.50 2.40 -13.82
C TRP A 49 -14.29 3.12 -12.74
N SER A 50 -13.95 4.37 -12.43
CA SER A 50 -14.57 5.11 -11.32
C SER A 50 -15.20 6.45 -11.70
N GLY A 51 -15.17 6.83 -12.98
CA GLY A 51 -15.66 8.13 -13.42
C GLY A 51 -14.97 9.27 -12.66
N ASP A 52 -15.77 10.13 -12.04
CA ASP A 52 -15.32 11.24 -11.20
C ASP A 52 -15.24 10.87 -9.70
N ALA A 53 -15.55 9.63 -9.34
CA ALA A 53 -15.52 9.20 -7.94
C ALA A 53 -14.08 9.10 -7.42
N VAL A 54 -13.85 9.71 -6.26
CA VAL A 54 -12.62 9.60 -5.46
C VAL A 54 -12.99 8.85 -4.17
N TYR A 55 -12.43 7.66 -3.99
CA TYR A 55 -12.67 6.84 -2.81
C TYR A 55 -11.66 7.14 -1.73
N PHE A 56 -12.13 7.13 -0.48
CA PHE A 56 -11.28 7.23 0.70
C PHE A 56 -11.89 6.37 1.82
N VAL A 57 -11.06 6.00 2.77
CA VAL A 57 -11.49 5.36 4.01
C VAL A 57 -10.75 5.97 5.18
N LEU A 58 -11.50 6.23 6.27
CA LEU A 58 -10.92 6.63 7.54
C LEU A 58 -10.37 5.37 8.22
N ASN A 59 -9.09 5.10 8.00
CA ASN A 59 -8.37 4.01 8.61
C ASN A 59 -7.39 4.54 9.66
N GLN A 60 -6.97 3.65 10.56
CA GLN A 60 -5.84 3.92 11.43
C GLN A 60 -4.76 2.85 11.28
N LYS A 61 -3.55 3.32 10.99
CA LYS A 61 -2.36 2.47 10.91
C LYS A 61 -1.79 2.22 12.31
N ILE A 62 -1.49 0.96 12.60
CA ILE A 62 -0.74 0.53 13.78
C ILE A 62 0.55 -0.14 13.34
N GLU A 63 1.65 0.34 13.89
CA GLU A 63 2.98 -0.26 13.77
C GLU A 63 3.28 -1.01 15.07
N HIS A 64 2.98 -2.30 15.12
CA HIS A 64 2.97 -3.06 16.39
C HIS A 64 4.38 -3.35 16.92
N THR A 65 5.41 -3.25 16.08
CA THR A 65 6.82 -3.37 16.45
C THR A 65 7.68 -2.79 15.34
N ASN A 66 8.83 -2.22 15.69
CA ASN A 66 9.91 -1.93 14.74
C ASN A 66 11.03 -2.97 14.78
N VAL A 67 10.88 -4.07 15.53
CA VAL A 67 11.87 -5.15 15.63
C VAL A 67 11.70 -6.11 14.46
N CYS A 68 12.77 -6.37 13.72
CA CYS A 68 12.71 -7.30 12.58
C CYS A 68 13.96 -8.17 12.46
N VAL A 69 13.73 -9.45 12.15
CA VAL A 69 14.79 -10.39 11.82
C VAL A 69 15.54 -9.99 10.54
N LEU A 70 14.85 -9.33 9.61
CA LEU A 70 15.41 -8.85 8.34
C LEU A 70 16.16 -7.52 8.49
N SER A 71 16.86 -7.12 7.43
CA SER A 71 17.63 -5.87 7.35
C SER A 71 17.52 -5.27 5.95
N CYS A 72 16.29 -5.01 5.50
CA CYS A 72 16.03 -4.39 4.21
C CYS A 72 16.60 -2.97 4.17
N LYS A 73 17.36 -2.62 3.13
CA LYS A 73 18.12 -1.35 3.02
C LYS A 73 17.26 -0.08 3.04
N PHE A 74 15.98 -0.20 2.75
CA PHE A 74 15.03 0.90 2.64
C PHE A 74 13.97 0.90 3.76
N CYS A 75 14.07 -0.03 4.72
CA CYS A 75 13.04 -0.25 5.73
C CYS A 75 13.48 0.25 7.10
N ASP A 76 12.62 1.02 7.74
CA ASP A 76 12.85 1.56 9.09
C ASP A 76 12.61 0.53 10.22
N PHE A 77 11.95 -0.59 9.93
CA PHE A 77 11.73 -1.68 10.89
C PHE A 77 12.93 -2.61 11.06
N ALA A 78 14.10 -2.30 10.50
CA ALA A 78 15.28 -3.15 10.59
C ALA A 78 15.99 -3.11 11.97
N VAL A 79 15.28 -2.70 13.03
CA VAL A 79 15.81 -2.59 14.39
C VAL A 79 15.96 -3.98 14.99
N LYS A 80 17.09 -4.23 15.65
CA LYS A 80 17.38 -5.52 16.30
C LYS A 80 16.86 -5.51 17.73
N LYS A 81 16.45 -6.69 18.21
CA LYS A 81 15.95 -6.86 19.58
C LYS A 81 16.99 -6.38 20.58
N GLY A 82 16.58 -5.55 21.53
CA GLY A 82 17.46 -4.94 22.53
C GLY A 82 18.28 -3.74 22.04
N ALA A 83 18.20 -3.37 20.76
CA ALA A 83 18.82 -2.13 20.29
C ALA A 83 18.11 -0.89 20.88
N PRO A 84 18.81 0.25 21.02
CA PRO A 84 18.17 1.50 21.40
C PRO A 84 17.00 1.85 20.47
N GLY A 85 15.83 2.13 21.06
CA GLY A 85 14.62 2.45 20.29
C GLY A 85 13.85 1.24 19.75
N ALA A 86 14.28 0.01 20.04
CA ALA A 86 13.49 -1.19 19.78
C ALA A 86 12.21 -1.18 20.63
N TYR A 87 11.07 -1.45 20.02
CA TYR A 87 9.80 -1.58 20.73
C TYR A 87 8.96 -2.75 20.19
N GLU A 88 8.21 -3.36 21.10
CA GLU A 88 7.26 -4.44 20.83
C GLU A 88 5.99 -4.11 21.61
N MET A 89 4.94 -3.68 20.92
CA MET A 89 3.69 -3.25 21.56
C MET A 89 2.91 -4.43 22.12
N THR A 90 2.31 -4.25 23.28
CA THR A 90 1.28 -5.16 23.81
C THR A 90 -0.07 -4.92 23.14
N SER A 91 -1.00 -5.86 23.25
CA SER A 91 -2.37 -5.69 22.75
C SER A 91 -3.06 -4.48 23.42
N GLN A 92 -2.75 -4.20 24.69
CA GLN A 92 -3.22 -3.02 25.41
C GLN A 92 -2.64 -1.73 24.85
N ASP A 93 -1.34 -1.69 24.54
CA ASP A 93 -0.72 -0.52 23.90
C ASP A 93 -1.35 -0.23 22.54
N ILE A 94 -1.70 -1.27 21.79
CA ILE A 94 -2.38 -1.14 20.49
C ILE A 94 -3.77 -0.53 20.70
N LEU A 95 -4.59 -1.11 21.59
CA LEU A 95 -5.93 -0.60 21.89
C LEU A 95 -5.91 0.86 22.35
N ALA A 96 -4.95 1.23 23.21
CA ALA A 96 -4.82 2.59 23.72
C ALA A 96 -4.51 3.63 22.63
N ARG A 97 -3.98 3.19 21.48
CA ARG A 97 -3.76 4.08 20.33
C ARG A 97 -4.99 4.21 19.43
N LEU A 98 -5.87 3.21 19.37
CA LEU A 98 -7.00 3.20 18.46
C LEU A 98 -8.09 4.19 18.86
N THR A 99 -8.65 4.90 17.88
CA THR A 99 -9.81 5.76 18.08
C THR A 99 -11.09 5.10 17.56
N PRO A 100 -12.26 5.41 18.12
CA PRO A 100 -13.51 4.75 17.73
C PRO A 100 -14.08 5.23 16.39
N GLU A 101 -13.63 6.37 15.82
CA GLU A 101 -14.20 6.90 14.57
C GLU A 101 -13.68 6.24 13.28
N ILE A 102 -12.94 5.13 13.37
CA ILE A 102 -12.29 4.47 12.22
C ILE A 102 -13.18 3.40 11.60
N LYS A 103 -12.89 3.03 10.35
CA LYS A 103 -13.54 1.92 9.63
C LYS A 103 -12.62 0.72 9.39
N GLU A 104 -11.32 0.94 9.48
CA GLU A 104 -10.32 -0.08 9.23
C GLU A 104 -9.10 0.14 10.14
N VAL A 105 -8.51 -0.94 10.64
CA VAL A 105 -7.21 -0.91 11.30
C VAL A 105 -6.19 -1.59 10.39
N HIS A 106 -5.15 -0.85 10.01
CA HIS A 106 -4.06 -1.36 9.17
C HIS A 106 -2.87 -1.73 10.04
N ILE A 107 -2.69 -3.02 10.31
CA ILE A 107 -1.64 -3.53 11.20
C ILE A 107 -0.41 -3.87 10.35
N THR A 108 0.69 -3.16 10.60
CA THR A 108 1.99 -3.38 9.95
C THR A 108 3.08 -3.40 11.02
N GLY A 109 4.29 -3.83 10.68
CA GLY A 109 5.41 -3.81 11.62
C GLY A 109 6.56 -4.68 11.16
N GLY A 110 7.58 -4.76 12.00
CA GLY A 110 8.67 -5.71 11.85
C GLY A 110 8.24 -7.16 12.07
N MET A 111 9.19 -8.07 11.89
CA MET A 111 8.99 -9.51 12.06
C MET A 111 9.96 -10.04 13.12
N PRO A 112 9.61 -9.95 14.42
CA PRO A 112 10.41 -10.51 15.50
C PRO A 112 10.46 -12.04 15.36
N ALA A 113 11.66 -12.64 15.49
CA ALA A 113 11.85 -14.07 15.28
C ALA A 113 11.26 -14.96 16.39
N ASP A 114 11.02 -14.39 17.57
CA ASP A 114 10.56 -15.07 18.77
C ASP A 114 9.06 -14.87 19.04
N TRP A 115 8.35 -14.17 18.17
CA TRP A 115 6.89 -14.04 18.29
C TRP A 115 6.21 -15.34 17.86
N PRO A 116 5.41 -15.97 18.74
CA PRO A 116 4.59 -17.08 18.34
C PRO A 116 3.44 -16.60 17.44
N TRP A 117 2.92 -17.48 16.58
CA TRP A 117 1.82 -17.17 15.67
C TRP A 117 0.58 -16.65 16.40
N GLU A 118 0.29 -17.22 17.57
CA GLU A 118 -0.85 -16.90 18.43
C GLU A 118 -0.89 -15.43 18.84
N ARG A 119 0.27 -14.77 18.91
CA ARG A 119 0.34 -13.34 19.23
C ARG A 119 -0.33 -12.48 18.15
N TYR A 120 -0.17 -12.82 16.87
CA TYR A 120 -0.82 -12.10 15.79
C TYR A 120 -2.34 -12.31 15.81
N LEU A 121 -2.78 -13.52 16.15
CA LEU A 121 -4.19 -13.82 16.35
C LEU A 121 -4.77 -13.01 17.52
N ASP A 122 -4.06 -12.95 18.65
CA ASP A 122 -4.49 -12.18 19.82
C ASP A 122 -4.66 -10.70 19.50
N ILE A 123 -3.75 -10.09 18.72
CA ILE A 123 -3.88 -8.70 18.29
C ILE A 123 -5.19 -8.47 17.54
N VAL A 124 -5.46 -9.28 16.49
CA VAL A 124 -6.67 -9.13 15.66
C VAL A 124 -7.93 -9.39 16.48
N GLN A 125 -7.96 -10.48 17.26
CA GLN A 125 -9.09 -10.83 18.12
C GLN A 125 -9.35 -9.78 19.19
N THR A 126 -8.30 -9.21 19.77
CA THR A 126 -8.42 -8.17 20.79
C THR A 126 -8.96 -6.88 20.19
N ILE A 127 -8.48 -6.45 19.03
CA ILE A 127 -9.04 -5.29 18.33
C ILE A 127 -10.52 -5.52 18.00
N HIS A 128 -10.86 -6.65 17.38
CA HIS A 128 -12.25 -6.95 17.00
C HIS A 128 -13.20 -7.04 18.21
N ARG A 129 -12.75 -7.57 19.35
CA ARG A 129 -13.56 -7.60 20.58
C ARG A 129 -13.88 -6.21 21.13
N HIS A 130 -13.00 -5.23 20.94
CA HIS A 130 -13.18 -3.86 21.47
C HIS A 130 -13.78 -2.90 20.45
N LEU A 131 -13.57 -3.15 19.16
CA LEU A 131 -14.08 -2.39 18.02
C LEU A 131 -14.68 -3.38 16.99
N PRO A 132 -15.88 -3.94 17.26
CA PRO A 132 -16.48 -4.97 16.40
C PRO A 132 -17.15 -4.43 15.12
N ASP A 133 -17.47 -3.13 15.09
CA ASP A 133 -18.17 -2.42 14.00
C ASP A 133 -17.20 -1.63 13.09
#